data_AF-A0A7X7Y643-F1
#
_entry.id   AF-A0A7X7Y643-F1
#
_cell.length_a   1.000
_cell.length_b   1.000
_cell.length_c   1.000
_cell.angle_alpha   90.00
_cell.angle_beta   90.00
_cell.angle_gamma   90.00
#
_symmetry.space_group_name_H-M   'P 1'
#
loop_
_entity.id
_entity.type
_entity.pdbx_description
1 polymer ?
#
loop_
_entity_poly.entity_id
_entity_poly.type
_entity_poly.pdbx_seq_one_letter_code
_entity_poly.pdbx_strand_id
1 'polypeptide(L)'
;VICTITGITIVMSGKWQEGVDAGVLTSVAWESFLGGFGQVLVSLGIIFFASSTIIGWGYYGEKCFQYLIDNRAAIMGYRIIFVLFIFIGATTSLDLIWSLADVLNGLMAFPNLIGLLGLSGVIVAETRRIQEKIKEEKELKAS
;
A
#
# COMPACT_ATOMS: atom_id res chain seq x y z
N VAL A 1 -6.14 6.21 -9.76
CA VAL A 1 -5.34 6.80 -10.86
C VAL A 1 -4.26 5.83 -11.33
N ILE A 2 -3.25 5.51 -10.52
CA ILE A 2 -2.13 4.64 -10.95
C ILE A 2 -2.59 3.26 -11.41
N CYS A 3 -3.35 2.52 -10.58
CA CYS A 3 -3.89 1.20 -10.95
C CYS A 3 -4.80 1.26 -12.20
N THR A 4 -5.52 2.37 -12.39
CA THR A 4 -6.37 2.59 -13.56
C THR A 4 -5.54 2.70 -14.82
N ILE A 5 -4.46 3.48 -14.81
CA ILE A 5 -3.54 3.62 -15.95
C ILE A 5 -2.90 2.26 -16.27
N THR A 6 -2.38 1.55 -15.25
CA THR A 6 -1.79 0.22 -15.44
C THR A 6 -2.79 -0.77 -16.03
N GLY A 7 -4.02 -0.82 -15.50
CA GLY A 7 -5.07 -1.72 -15.99
C GLY A 7 -5.47 -1.41 -17.44
N ILE A 8 -5.65 -0.13 -17.78
CA ILE A 8 -5.96 0.28 -19.16
C ILE A 8 -4.84 -0.13 -20.10
N THR A 9 -3.58 0.13 -19.75
CA THR A 9 -2.43 -0.26 -20.60
C THR A 9 -2.39 -1.78 -20.79
N ILE A 10 -2.59 -2.57 -19.74
CA ILE A 10 -2.62 -4.04 -19.85
C ILE A 10 -3.74 -4.50 -20.77
N VAL A 11 -4.97 -3.98 -20.59
CA VAL A 11 -6.12 -4.37 -21.41
C VAL A 11 -5.93 -3.98 -22.87
N MET A 12 -5.46 -2.76 -23.14
CA MET A 12 -5.22 -2.28 -24.49
C MET A 12 -4.08 -3.04 -25.19
N SER A 13 -3.10 -3.56 -24.43
CA SER A 13 -1.98 -4.31 -25.00
C SER A 13 -2.37 -5.68 -25.54
N GLY A 14 -3.49 -6.26 -25.09
CA GLY A 14 -3.91 -7.63 -25.39
C GLY A 14 -3.05 -8.74 -24.76
N LYS A 15 -1.90 -8.39 -24.15
CA LYS A 15 -0.90 -9.34 -23.63
C LYS A 15 -1.37 -10.20 -22.47
N TRP A 16 -2.42 -9.78 -21.77
CA TRP A 16 -3.02 -10.55 -20.68
C TRP A 16 -3.68 -11.86 -21.14
N GLN A 17 -3.98 -12.00 -22.44
CA GLN A 17 -4.56 -13.23 -23.01
C GLN A 17 -3.51 -14.25 -23.44
N GLU A 18 -2.24 -13.85 -23.52
CA GLU A 18 -1.14 -14.69 -24.01
C GLU A 18 -0.53 -15.58 -22.92
N GLY A 19 -1.13 -15.63 -21.72
CA GLY A 19 -0.62 -16.44 -20.60
C GLY A 19 0.67 -15.90 -19.98
N VAL A 20 0.95 -14.61 -20.16
CA VAL A 20 2.12 -13.95 -19.55
C VAL A 20 1.94 -13.86 -18.04
N ASP A 21 2.99 -14.22 -17.29
CA ASP A 21 2.99 -14.14 -15.82
C ASP A 21 2.70 -12.73 -15.32
N ALA A 22 1.88 -12.65 -14.25
CA ALA A 22 1.42 -11.39 -13.67
C ALA A 22 2.57 -10.45 -13.26
N GLY A 23 3.72 -11.01 -12.84
CA GLY A 23 4.89 -10.24 -12.42
C GLY A 23 5.56 -9.44 -13.54
N VAL A 24 5.46 -9.90 -14.80
CA VAL A 24 6.08 -9.26 -15.97
C VAL A 24 5.05 -8.68 -16.94
N LEU A 25 3.76 -9.00 -16.77
CA LEU A 25 2.67 -8.58 -17.64
C LEU A 25 2.63 -7.06 -17.86
N THR A 26 2.86 -6.26 -16.80
CA THR A 26 2.88 -4.80 -16.93
C THR A 26 4.04 -4.35 -17.83
N SER A 27 5.23 -4.90 -17.64
CA SER A 27 6.41 -4.54 -18.44
C SER A 27 6.21 -4.88 -19.92
N VAL A 28 5.67 -6.06 -20.22
CA VAL A 28 5.40 -6.52 -21.59
C VAL A 28 4.27 -5.71 -22.25
N ALA A 29 3.25 -5.33 -21.48
CA ALA A 29 2.19 -4.45 -21.97
C ALA A 29 2.71 -3.07 -22.38
N TRP A 30 3.61 -2.48 -21.57
CA TRP A 30 4.23 -1.18 -21.86
C TRP A 30 5.24 -1.26 -23.01
N GLU A 31 5.98 -2.36 -23.12
CA GLU A 31 6.86 -2.63 -24.26
C GLU A 31 6.10 -2.65 -25.59
N SER A 32 4.88 -3.19 -25.59
CA SER A 32 4.03 -3.26 -26.79
C SER A 32 3.64 -1.89 -27.35
N PHE A 33 3.61 -0.84 -26.51
CA PHE A 33 3.26 0.52 -26.93
C PHE A 33 4.46 1.44 -27.17
N LEU A 34 5.52 1.29 -26.36
CA LEU A 34 6.66 2.22 -26.33
C LEU A 34 8.00 1.56 -26.72
N GLY A 35 7.97 0.30 -27.15
CA GLY A 35 9.16 -0.50 -27.42
C GLY A 35 10.00 -0.72 -26.16
N GLY A 36 11.30 -1.00 -26.33
CA GLY A 36 12.21 -1.26 -25.20
C GLY A 36 12.29 -0.13 -24.16
N PHE A 37 11.91 1.11 -24.52
CA PHE A 37 11.83 2.22 -23.58
C PHE A 37 10.72 2.06 -22.53
N GLY A 38 9.59 1.43 -22.91
CA GLY A 38 8.47 1.15 -22.01
C GLY A 38 8.85 0.24 -20.84
N GLN A 39 9.65 -0.79 -21.11
CA GLN A 39 10.13 -1.73 -20.09
C GLN A 39 11.06 -1.05 -19.06
N VAL A 40 11.94 -0.16 -19.51
CA VAL A 40 12.85 0.59 -18.64
C VAL A 40 12.06 1.55 -17.75
N LEU A 41 11.06 2.25 -18.31
CA LEU A 41 10.20 3.14 -17.53
C LEU A 41 9.44 2.40 -16.42
N VAL A 42 8.83 1.27 -16.73
CA VAL A 42 8.11 0.46 -15.73
C VAL A 42 9.07 -0.03 -14.64
N SER A 43 10.26 -0.50 -15.02
CA SER A 43 11.26 -0.99 -14.07
C SER A 43 11.71 0.11 -13.09
N LEU A 44 12.00 1.32 -13.60
CA LEU A 44 12.31 2.48 -12.75
C LEU A 44 11.14 2.85 -11.83
N GLY A 45 9.92 2.83 -12.36
CA GLY A 45 8.71 3.09 -11.59
C GLY A 45 8.52 2.10 -10.44
N ILE A 46 8.74 0.80 -10.68
CA ILE A 46 8.64 -0.25 -9.66
C ILE A 46 9.69 -0.04 -8.57
N ILE A 47 10.93 0.36 -8.90
CA ILE A 47 11.97 0.63 -7.89
C ILE A 47 11.50 1.71 -6.91
N PHE A 48 11.00 2.84 -7.40
CA PHE A 48 10.51 3.92 -6.54
C PHE A 48 9.23 3.55 -5.78
N PHE A 49 8.32 2.83 -6.44
CA PHE A 49 7.06 2.41 -5.84
C PHE A 49 7.26 1.36 -4.73
N ALA A 50 8.07 0.34 -4.99
CA ALA A 50 8.42 -0.69 -4.00
C ALA A 50 9.19 -0.08 -2.83
N SER A 51 10.16 0.81 -3.10
CA SER A 51 10.94 1.47 -2.04
C SER A 51 10.06 2.31 -1.12
N SER A 52 9.16 3.12 -1.68
CA SER A 52 8.25 3.94 -0.84
C SER A 52 7.28 3.08 -0.03
N THR A 53 6.80 1.97 -0.59
CA THR A 53 5.94 1.00 0.10
C THR A 53 6.68 0.33 1.25
N ILE A 54 7.89 -0.17 1.02
CA ILE A 54 8.74 -0.81 2.04
C ILE A 54 8.99 0.14 3.22
N ILE A 55 9.33 1.41 2.94
CA ILE A 55 9.56 2.42 3.98
C ILE A 55 8.28 2.69 4.76
N GLY A 56 7.15 2.85 4.06
CA GLY A 56 5.84 3.09 4.69
C GLY A 56 5.45 1.95 5.63
N TRP A 57 5.46 0.71 5.14
CA TRP A 57 5.11 -0.47 5.94
C TRP A 57 6.08 -0.72 7.09
N GLY A 58 7.37 -0.44 6.90
CA GLY A 58 8.36 -0.49 7.98
C GLY A 58 8.01 0.47 9.12
N TYR A 59 7.63 1.70 8.78
CA TYR A 59 7.22 2.70 9.78
C TYR A 59 5.90 2.33 10.47
N TYR A 60 4.87 1.90 9.72
CA TYR A 60 3.60 1.48 10.30
C TYR A 60 3.78 0.33 11.29
N GLY A 61 4.53 -0.70 10.91
CA GLY A 61 4.81 -1.83 11.78
C GLY A 61 5.66 -1.45 13.00
N GLU A 62 6.62 -0.53 12.85
CA GLU A 62 7.36 0.02 14.00
C GLU A 62 6.44 0.71 15.00
N LYS A 63 5.45 1.47 14.53
CA LYS A 63 4.48 2.13 15.42
C LYS A 63 3.56 1.17 16.14
N CYS A 64 3.08 0.13 15.46
CA CYS A 64 2.32 -0.95 16.09
C CYS A 64 3.17 -1.69 17.14
N PHE A 65 4.46 -1.94 16.84
CA PHE A 65 5.37 -2.59 17.76
C PHE A 65 5.71 -1.71 18.97
N GLN A 66 5.95 -0.41 18.74
CA GLN A 66 6.18 0.57 19.80
C GLN A 66 4.98 0.69 20.76
N TYR A 67 3.75 0.59 20.24
CA TYR A 67 2.55 0.56 21.09
C TYR A 67 2.52 -0.65 22.03
N LEU A 68 3.07 -1.79 21.60
CA LEU A 68 3.10 -3.02 22.40
C LEU A 68 4.29 -3.08 23.35
N ILE A 69 5.45 -2.60 22.91
CA ILE A 69 6.72 -2.62 23.63
C ILE A 69 7.43 -1.27 23.43
N ASP A 70 7.35 -0.40 24.44
CA ASP A 70 8.05 0.90 24.41
C ASP A 70 9.50 0.77 24.91
N ASN A 71 10.31 0.01 24.17
CA ASN A 71 11.73 -0.15 24.45
C ASN A 71 12.56 0.16 23.19
N ARG A 72 13.47 1.13 23.31
CA ARG A 72 14.35 1.58 22.23
C ARG A 72 15.21 0.46 21.63
N ALA A 73 15.66 -0.49 22.44
CA ALA A 73 16.43 -1.64 21.97
C ALA A 73 15.54 -2.62 21.17
N ALA A 74 14.30 -2.83 21.60
CA ALA A 74 13.34 -3.68 20.90
C ALA A 74 12.94 -3.07 19.54
N ILE A 75 12.75 -1.75 19.47
CA ILE A 75 12.47 -1.02 18.23
C ILE A 75 13.63 -1.15 17.23
N MET A 76 14.88 -1.05 17.69
CA MET A 76 16.04 -1.26 16.83
C MET A 76 16.14 -2.72 16.33
N GLY A 77 15.82 -3.70 17.19
CA GLY A 77 15.69 -5.09 16.80
C GLY A 77 14.62 -5.31 15.72
N TYR A 78 13.46 -4.69 15.86
CA TYR A 78 12.39 -4.73 14.85
C TYR A 78 12.86 -4.25 13.48
N ARG A 79 13.59 -3.11 13.42
CA ARG A 79 14.13 -2.59 12.15
C ARG A 79 15.10 -3.55 11.48
N ILE A 80 15.99 -4.18 12.25
CA ILE A 80 16.95 -5.16 11.72
C ILE A 80 16.20 -6.37 11.17
N ILE A 81 15.25 -6.90 11.94
CA ILE A 81 14.41 -8.04 11.53
C ILE A 81 13.63 -7.69 10.26
N PHE A 82 13.02 -6.51 10.19
CA PHE A 82 12.28 -6.04 9.03
C PHE A 82 13.15 -6.04 7.76
N VAL A 83 14.38 -5.55 7.84
CA VAL A 83 15.33 -5.57 6.72
C VAL A 83 15.69 -7.00 6.29
N LEU A 84 15.89 -7.91 7.24
CA LEU A 84 16.12 -9.33 6.93
C LEU A 84 14.90 -9.97 6.24
N PHE A 85 13.69 -9.65 6.67
CA PHE A 85 12.47 -10.13 6.05
C PHE A 85 12.28 -9.60 4.61
N ILE A 86 12.71 -8.38 4.31
CA ILE A 86 12.72 -7.88 2.92
C ILE A 86 13.62 -8.75 2.04
N PHE A 87 14.81 -9.11 2.53
CA PHE A 87 15.73 -9.96 1.79
C PHE A 87 15.16 -11.36 1.55
N ILE A 88 14.52 -11.95 2.57
CA ILE A 88 13.84 -13.26 2.45
C ILE A 88 12.65 -13.17 1.49
N GLY A 89 11.88 -12.08 1.55
CA GLY A 89 10.74 -11.83 0.67
C GLY A 89 11.15 -11.72 -0.80
N ALA A 90 12.34 -11.19 -1.08
CA ALA A 90 12.88 -11.11 -2.44
C ALA A 90 13.28 -12.47 -3.03
N THR A 91 13.52 -13.50 -2.21
CA THR A 91 13.94 -14.84 -2.66
C THR A 91 12.85 -15.90 -2.57
N THR A 92 11.71 -15.58 -1.95
CA THR A 92 10.58 -16.50 -1.76
C THR A 92 9.57 -16.39 -2.91
N SER A 93 8.78 -17.43 -3.17
CA SER A 93 7.81 -17.45 -4.27
C SER A 93 6.66 -16.47 -4.07
N LEU A 94 6.28 -15.78 -5.15
CA LEU A 94 5.23 -14.75 -5.13
C LEU A 94 3.93 -15.26 -4.51
N ASP A 95 3.46 -16.44 -4.89
CA ASP A 95 2.19 -17.01 -4.39
C ASP A 95 2.18 -17.20 -2.87
N LEU A 96 3.31 -17.60 -2.29
CA LEU A 96 3.43 -17.75 -0.83
C LEU A 96 3.41 -16.39 -0.13
N ILE A 97 4.12 -15.39 -0.65
CA ILE A 97 4.07 -14.02 -0.09
C ILE A 97 2.65 -13.46 -0.18
N TRP A 98 1.98 -13.59 -1.32
CA TRP A 98 0.63 -13.08 -1.51
C TRP A 98 -0.36 -13.76 -0.56
N SER A 99 -0.31 -15.10 -0.46
CA SER A 99 -1.17 -15.85 0.46
C SER A 99 -0.94 -15.45 1.92
N LEU A 100 0.31 -15.30 2.33
CA LEU A 100 0.65 -14.86 3.68
C LEU A 100 0.19 -13.42 3.94
N ALA A 101 0.41 -12.52 2.98
CA ALA A 101 -0.01 -11.12 3.07
C ALA A 101 -1.52 -10.99 3.20
N ASP A 102 -2.30 -11.76 2.44
CA ASP A 102 -3.76 -11.73 2.51
C ASP A 102 -4.28 -12.20 3.87
N VAL A 103 -3.70 -13.24 4.44
CA VAL A 103 -4.05 -13.72 5.78
C VAL A 103 -3.72 -12.68 6.85
N LEU A 104 -2.52 -12.09 6.81
CA LEU A 104 -2.09 -11.07 7.78
C LEU A 104 -2.90 -9.78 7.65
N ASN A 105 -3.18 -9.33 6.43
CA ASN A 105 -4.02 -8.16 6.16
C ASN A 105 -5.46 -8.40 6.62
N GLY A 106 -6.00 -9.60 6.39
CA GLY A 106 -7.31 -10.00 6.89
C GLY A 106 -7.37 -9.97 8.42
N LEU A 107 -6.35 -10.52 9.09
CA LEU A 107 -6.24 -10.50 10.55
C LEU A 107 -6.12 -9.08 11.11
N MET A 108 -5.44 -8.17 10.41
CA MET A 108 -5.35 -6.76 10.78
C MET A 108 -6.67 -6.01 10.55
N ALA A 109 -7.34 -6.26 9.43
CA ALA A 109 -8.58 -5.60 9.06
C ALA A 109 -9.75 -6.01 9.96
N PHE A 110 -9.82 -7.27 10.37
CA PHE A 110 -10.91 -7.81 11.19
C PHE A 110 -11.18 -7.01 12.50
N PRO A 111 -10.21 -6.84 13.42
CA PRO A 111 -10.43 -6.08 14.65
C PRO A 111 -10.67 -4.59 14.36
N ASN A 112 -10.01 -4.02 13.35
CA ASN A 112 -10.18 -2.62 12.97
C ASN A 112 -11.62 -2.34 12.50
N LEU A 113 -12.16 -3.20 11.63
CA LEU A 113 -13.53 -3.08 11.13
C LEU A 113 -14.58 -3.22 12.23
N ILE A 114 -14.39 -4.15 13.18
CA ILE A 114 -15.29 -4.28 14.34
C ILE A 114 -15.29 -2.99 15.17
N GLY A 115 -14.10 -2.43 15.45
CA GLY A 115 -13.96 -1.16 16.15
C GLY A 115 -14.61 0.00 15.40
N LEU A 116 -14.42 0.08 14.09
CA LEU A 116 -14.99 1.12 13.24
C LEU A 116 -16.53 1.06 13.22
N LEU A 117 -17.11 -0.14 13.14
CA LEU A 117 -18.56 -0.32 13.19
C LEU A 117 -19.12 0.08 14.56
N GLY A 118 -18.47 -0.31 15.66
CA GLY A 118 -18.86 0.08 17.01
C GLY A 118 -18.74 1.59 17.27
N LEU A 119 -17.72 2.24 16.71
CA LEU A 119 -17.46 3.68 16.84
C LEU A 119 -18.12 4.53 15.74
N SER A 120 -18.86 3.93 14.81
CA SER A 120 -19.45 4.61 13.66
C SER A 120 -20.30 5.82 14.06
N GLY A 121 -21.08 5.70 15.14
CA GLY A 121 -21.85 6.82 15.69
C GLY A 121 -20.99 7.98 16.21
N VAL A 122 -19.87 7.68 16.86
CA VAL A 122 -18.91 8.69 17.36
C VAL A 122 -18.23 9.40 16.19
N ILE A 123 -17.83 8.64 15.16
CA ILE A 123 -17.18 9.20 13.96
C ILE A 123 -18.13 10.15 13.23
N VAL A 124 -19.40 9.79 13.08
CA VAL A 124 -20.40 10.66 12.43
C VAL A 124 -20.62 11.95 13.23
N ALA A 125 -20.71 11.85 14.57
CA ALA A 125 -20.88 13.02 15.44
C ALA A 125 -19.67 13.98 15.34
N GLU A 126 -18.45 13.46 15.41
CA GLU A 126 -17.22 14.28 15.27
C GLU A 126 -17.06 14.84 13.86
N THR A 127 -17.40 14.07 12.82
CA THR A 127 -17.37 14.57 11.43
C THR A 127 -18.31 15.76 11.26
N ARG A 128 -19.53 15.69 11.81
CA ARG A 128 -20.48 16.81 11.76
C ARG A 128 -19.95 18.04 12.49
N ARG A 129 -19.35 17.85 13.67
CA ARG A 129 -18.73 18.93 14.45
C ARG A 129 -17.59 19.61 13.71
N ILE A 130 -16.73 18.84 13.01
CA ILE A 130 -15.64 19.37 12.19
C ILE A 130 -16.21 20.16 11.00
N GLN A 131 -17.25 19.64 10.33
CA GLN A 131 -17.89 20.34 9.22
C GLN A 131 -18.53 21.66 9.64
N GLU A 132 -19.18 21.70 10.80
CA GLU A 132 -19.76 22.92 11.37
C GLU A 132 -18.68 23.98 11.65
N LYS A 133 -17.55 23.59 12.28
CA LYS A 133 -16.41 24.49 12.48
C LYS A 133 -15.81 25.02 11.18
N ILE A 134 -15.64 24.15 10.17
CA ILE A 134 -15.12 24.56 8.86
C ILE A 134 -16.06 25.58 8.21
N LYS A 135 -17.38 25.47 8.42
CA LYS A 135 -18.37 26.40 7.89
C LYS A 135 -18.28 27.76 8.60
N GLU A 136 -18.21 27.77 9.93
CA GLU A 136 -18.02 29.00 10.72
C GLU A 136 -16.74 29.75 10.32
N GLU A 137 -15.62 29.04 10.15
CA GLU A 137 -14.36 29.66 9.70
C GLU A 137 -14.44 30.26 8.29
N LYS A 138 -15.24 29.66 7.39
CA LYS A 138 -15.46 30.20 6.05
C LYS A 138 -16.33 31.45 6.07
N GLU A 139 -17.34 31.51 6.93
CA GLU A 139 -18.22 32.68 7.11
C GLU A 139 -17.46 33.84 7.76
N LEU A 140 -16.61 33.56 8.76
CA LEU A 140 -15.72 34.54 9.39
C LEU A 140 -14.67 35.12 8.44
N LYS A 141 -14.17 34.33 7.47
CA LYS A 141 -13.22 34.81 6.44
C LYS A 141 -13.89 35.55 5.28
N ALA A 142 -15.20 35.45 5.15
CA ALA A 142 -15.98 36.10 4.10
C ALA A 142 -16.61 37.44 4.54
N SER A 143 -16.61 37.72 5.85
CA SER A 143 -16.98 39.01 6.46
C SER A 143 -15.77 39.89 6.71
#